data_AF-A0A523T685-F1
#
_entry.id   AF-A0A523T685-F1
#
_cell.length_a   1.000
_cell.length_b   1.000
_cell.length_c   1.000
_cell.angle_alpha   90.00
_cell.angle_beta   90.00
_cell.angle_gamma   90.00
#
_symmetry.space_group_name_H-M   'P 1'
#
loop_
_entity.id
_entity.type
_entity.pdbx_description
1 polymer ?
#
loop_
_entity_poly.entity_id
_entity_poly.type
_entity_poly.pdbx_seq_one_letter_code
_entity_poly.pdbx_strand_id
1 'polypeptide(L)'
;MLNPFEDINRLLQEGQKVVLASIIKQVGSSPRAIGTKCIVLEDGSIKGTIGGGLLEYQVMERAKESLKEGKSTIIHFKLTGDEVAKSDMLCGGVVDVYLEPLFPENAVARDIFKRISSFINEGRKGLLLTLVSDGIKSEDETNRLLIEEDGSTMGEIRTVSEEGKQKLAKYLKIKAPKLMEIEKGKESVFVEPVRPYDILYLFGAGHVSTFVASLASMVGFRVIVIDDRKEFANKERFNKADE
;
A
#
# COMPACT_ATOMS: atom_id res chain seq x y z
N MET A 1 -0.28 -7.18 7.72
CA MET A 1 -0.96 -7.00 6.41
C MET A 1 0.15 -7.05 5.37
N LEU A 2 0.04 -7.94 4.38
CA LEU A 2 1.03 -8.04 3.31
C LEU A 2 1.19 -6.69 2.61
N ASN A 3 2.37 -6.47 2.06
CA ASN A 3 2.63 -5.29 1.26
C ASN A 3 1.70 -5.34 0.03
N PRO A 4 0.76 -4.38 -0.15
CA PRO A 4 -0.26 -4.44 -1.21
C PRO A 4 0.35 -4.47 -2.61
N PHE A 5 1.62 -4.07 -2.76
CA PHE A 5 2.31 -4.02 -4.05
C PHE A 5 2.54 -5.40 -4.66
N GLU A 6 2.75 -6.46 -3.85
CA GLU A 6 2.90 -7.81 -4.40
C GLU A 6 1.57 -8.33 -4.95
N ASP A 7 0.47 -8.05 -4.25
CA ASP A 7 -0.87 -8.38 -4.72
C ASP A 7 -1.24 -7.59 -5.99
N ILE A 8 -0.93 -6.30 -6.04
CA ILE A 8 -1.13 -5.48 -7.23
C ILE A 8 -0.32 -6.02 -8.40
N ASN A 9 0.97 -6.31 -8.18
CA ASN A 9 1.81 -6.91 -9.22
C ASN A 9 1.15 -8.18 -9.77
N ARG A 10 0.80 -9.13 -8.89
CA ARG A 10 0.15 -10.38 -9.29
C ARG A 10 -1.15 -10.13 -10.08
N LEU A 11 -2.04 -9.27 -9.58
CA LEU A 11 -3.33 -8.97 -10.22
C LEU A 11 -3.16 -8.33 -11.61
N LEU A 12 -2.22 -7.40 -11.77
CA LEU A 12 -1.96 -6.77 -13.06
C LEU A 12 -1.30 -7.74 -14.06
N GLN A 13 -0.44 -8.66 -13.60
CA GLN A 13 0.13 -9.72 -14.46
C GLN A 13 -0.93 -10.73 -14.90
N GLU A 14 -1.95 -10.98 -14.07
CA GLU A 14 -3.13 -11.79 -14.40
C GLU A 14 -4.13 -11.05 -15.32
N GLY A 15 -3.84 -9.80 -15.72
CA GLY A 15 -4.70 -9.01 -16.58
C GLY A 15 -5.93 -8.42 -15.88
N GLN A 16 -5.94 -8.36 -14.55
CA GLN A 16 -7.06 -7.82 -13.78
C GLN A 16 -6.95 -6.30 -13.63
N LYS A 17 -8.10 -5.62 -13.68
CA LYS A 17 -8.25 -4.20 -13.33
C LYS A 17 -8.60 -4.07 -11.86
N VAL A 18 -7.96 -3.14 -11.18
CA VAL A 18 -8.16 -2.92 -9.74
C VAL A 18 -8.16 -1.43 -9.40
N VAL A 19 -8.72 -1.07 -8.25
CA VAL A 19 -8.51 0.25 -7.65
C VAL A 19 -7.68 0.09 -6.39
N LEU A 20 -6.56 0.81 -6.34
CA LEU A 20 -5.78 0.99 -5.13
C LEU A 20 -6.34 2.17 -4.34
N ALA A 21 -6.94 1.90 -3.19
CA ALA A 21 -7.36 2.92 -2.25
C ALA A 21 -6.25 3.18 -1.24
N SER A 22 -5.88 4.44 -1.02
CA SER A 22 -4.84 4.85 -0.06
C SER A 22 -5.30 6.00 0.82
N ILE A 23 -5.17 5.88 2.15
CA ILE A 23 -5.32 7.04 3.04
C ILE A 23 -4.12 7.97 2.82
N ILE A 24 -4.36 9.12 2.22
CA ILE A 24 -3.32 10.12 1.89
C ILE A 24 -3.23 11.25 2.92
N LYS A 25 -4.31 11.50 3.65
CA LYS A 25 -4.40 12.55 4.68
C LYS A 25 -5.27 12.09 5.83
N GLN A 26 -4.86 12.49 7.03
CA GLN A 26 -5.56 12.16 8.26
C GLN A 26 -5.43 13.34 9.23
N VAL A 27 -6.56 13.81 9.79
CA VAL A 27 -6.59 14.81 10.86
C VAL A 27 -7.52 14.33 11.97
N GLY A 28 -7.04 14.37 13.21
CA GLY A 28 -7.78 13.87 14.37
C GLY A 28 -7.63 12.37 14.59
N SER A 29 -8.55 11.78 15.34
CA SER A 29 -8.55 10.36 15.68
C SER A 29 -9.31 9.57 14.61
N SER A 30 -8.60 8.95 13.68
CA SER A 30 -9.19 7.99 12.70
C SER A 30 -8.69 6.57 12.98
N PRO A 31 -9.44 5.55 12.54
CA PRO A 31 -9.11 4.15 12.83
C PRO A 31 -7.80 3.66 12.19
N ARG A 32 -7.28 4.35 11.17
CA ARG A 32 -6.12 3.92 10.37
C ARG A 32 -5.19 5.09 10.04
N ALA A 33 -3.90 4.80 9.96
CA ALA A 33 -2.86 5.78 9.69
C ALA A 33 -2.71 6.08 8.18
N ILE A 34 -2.14 7.25 7.87
CA ILE A 34 -1.68 7.60 6.52
C ILE A 34 -0.84 6.46 5.94
N GLY A 35 -1.11 6.10 4.68
CA GLY A 35 -0.48 4.98 4.00
C GLY A 35 -1.21 3.65 4.12
N THR A 36 -2.27 3.55 4.93
CA THR A 36 -3.14 2.38 4.91
C THR A 36 -3.74 2.23 3.52
N LYS A 37 -3.69 1.01 2.97
CA LYS A 37 -4.22 0.70 1.65
C LYS A 37 -5.16 -0.50 1.66
N CYS A 38 -6.07 -0.51 0.70
CA CYS A 38 -6.80 -1.70 0.28
C CYS A 38 -6.93 -1.71 -1.25
N ILE A 39 -7.23 -2.89 -1.78
CA ILE A 39 -7.42 -3.10 -3.22
C ILE A 39 -8.88 -3.48 -3.42
N VAL A 40 -9.58 -2.73 -4.27
CA VAL A 40 -10.94 -3.08 -4.70
C VAL A 40 -10.85 -3.71 -6.08
N LEU A 41 -11.40 -4.92 -6.22
CA LEU A 41 -11.43 -5.68 -7.47
C LEU A 41 -12.66 -5.31 -8.30
N GLU A 42 -12.64 -5.69 -9.58
CA GLU A 42 -13.74 -5.41 -10.52
C GLU A 42 -15.07 -6.08 -10.12
N ASP A 43 -15.03 -7.22 -9.44
CA ASP A 43 -16.21 -7.89 -8.87
C ASP A 43 -16.76 -7.19 -7.61
N GLY A 44 -16.11 -6.11 -7.17
CA GLY A 44 -16.45 -5.34 -5.99
C GLY A 44 -15.94 -5.94 -4.68
N SER A 45 -15.23 -7.06 -4.71
CA SER A 45 -14.57 -7.60 -3.52
C SER A 45 -13.36 -6.73 -3.13
N ILE A 46 -13.01 -6.78 -1.84
CA ILE A 46 -11.94 -5.97 -1.25
C ILE A 46 -10.84 -6.85 -0.66
N LYS A 47 -9.58 -6.51 -0.93
CA LYS A 47 -8.40 -7.08 -0.27
C LYS A 47 -7.78 -6.04 0.66
N GLY A 48 -7.62 -6.41 1.92
CA GLY A 48 -7.23 -5.47 2.98
C GLY A 48 -8.43 -4.67 3.50
N THR A 49 -8.16 -3.61 4.25
CA THR A 49 -9.20 -2.76 4.83
C THR A 49 -8.68 -1.33 4.97
N ILE A 50 -9.55 -0.36 4.71
CA ILE A 50 -9.23 1.07 4.87
C ILE A 50 -9.66 1.61 6.25
N GLY A 51 -10.35 0.79 7.05
CA GLY A 51 -10.87 1.18 8.37
C GLY A 51 -12.23 0.60 8.73
N GLY A 52 -12.93 -0.06 7.79
CA GLY A 52 -14.27 -0.61 7.99
C GLY A 52 -15.39 0.45 8.01
N GLY A 53 -16.62 -0.03 8.21
CA GLY A 53 -17.82 0.82 8.38
C GLY A 53 -18.17 1.66 7.16
N LEU A 54 -18.70 2.87 7.41
CA LEU A 54 -19.20 3.77 6.36
C LEU A 54 -18.09 4.21 5.39
N LEU A 55 -16.88 4.46 5.89
CA LEU A 55 -15.75 4.84 5.05
C LEU A 55 -15.42 3.74 4.03
N GLU A 56 -15.34 2.48 4.48
CA GLU A 56 -15.03 1.36 3.60
C GLU A 56 -16.13 1.14 2.56
N TYR A 57 -17.39 1.25 2.97
CA TYR A 57 -18.53 1.20 2.04
C TYR A 57 -18.44 2.30 0.95
N GLN A 58 -18.17 3.55 1.33
CA GLN A 58 -18.03 4.65 0.37
C GLN A 58 -16.84 4.45 -0.57
N VAL A 59 -15.72 3.93 -0.06
CA VAL A 59 -14.54 3.57 -0.87
C VAL A 59 -14.92 2.51 -1.90
N MET A 60 -15.64 1.45 -1.52
CA MET A 60 -16.05 0.39 -2.44
C MET A 60 -16.99 0.90 -3.53
N GLU A 61 -17.98 1.73 -3.19
CA GLU A 61 -18.92 2.29 -4.17
C GLU A 61 -18.22 3.22 -5.16
N ARG A 62 -17.40 4.15 -4.66
CA ARG A 62 -16.66 5.10 -5.50
C ARG A 62 -15.57 4.41 -6.32
N ALA A 63 -14.99 3.32 -5.82
CA ALA A 63 -14.01 2.52 -6.56
C ALA A 63 -14.63 1.87 -7.81
N LYS A 64 -15.89 1.42 -7.75
CA LYS A 64 -16.59 0.90 -8.95
C LYS A 64 -16.73 1.97 -10.03
N GLU A 65 -17.06 3.20 -9.63
CA GLU A 65 -17.14 4.34 -10.56
C GLU A 65 -15.76 4.67 -11.15
N SER A 66 -14.73 4.75 -10.30
CA SER A 66 -13.34 5.01 -10.71
C SER A 66 -12.80 3.94 -11.67
N LEU A 67 -13.12 2.66 -11.44
CA LEU A 67 -12.83 1.55 -12.36
C LEU A 67 -13.54 1.75 -13.70
N LYS A 68 -14.83 2.09 -13.70
CA LYS A 68 -15.59 2.29 -14.94
C LYS A 68 -15.08 3.48 -15.76
N GLU A 69 -14.73 4.58 -15.09
CA GLU A 69 -14.24 5.79 -15.74
C GLU A 69 -12.76 5.70 -16.14
N GLY A 70 -12.01 4.79 -15.52
CA GLY A 70 -10.55 4.71 -15.66
C GLY A 70 -9.86 5.98 -15.16
N LYS A 71 -10.41 6.63 -14.12
CA LYS A 71 -9.91 7.90 -13.58
C LYS A 71 -9.80 7.88 -12.08
N SER A 72 -8.72 8.46 -11.55
CA SER A 72 -8.51 8.63 -10.13
C SER A 72 -9.53 9.58 -9.50
N THR A 73 -9.78 9.40 -8.21
CA THR A 73 -10.57 10.36 -7.45
C THR A 73 -10.17 10.42 -5.99
N ILE A 74 -10.43 11.55 -5.34
CA ILE A 74 -10.20 11.75 -3.91
C ILE A 74 -11.56 11.76 -3.18
N ILE A 75 -11.71 10.87 -2.21
CA ILE A 75 -12.82 10.90 -1.27
C ILE A 75 -12.41 11.73 -0.06
N HIS A 76 -13.15 12.80 0.21
CA HIS A 76 -13.04 13.59 1.43
C HIS A 76 -14.06 13.09 2.44
N PHE A 77 -13.60 12.32 3.42
CA PHE A 77 -14.46 11.76 4.45
C PHE A 77 -14.31 12.55 5.76
N LYS A 78 -15.44 12.99 6.32
CA LYS A 78 -15.48 13.71 7.58
C LYS A 78 -16.50 13.06 8.49
N LEU A 79 -16.04 12.56 9.63
CA LEU A 79 -16.93 12.13 10.72
C LEU A 79 -17.27 13.37 11.56
N THR A 80 -18.52 13.82 11.47
CA THR A 80 -19.01 14.93 12.31
C THR A 80 -19.53 14.41 13.66
N GLY A 81 -19.44 15.24 14.70
CA GLY A 81 -19.85 14.85 16.07
C GLY A 81 -21.32 14.44 16.20
N ASP A 82 -22.21 14.98 15.36
CA ASP A 82 -23.63 14.62 15.35
C ASP A 82 -23.91 13.23 14.73
N GLU A 83 -23.03 12.74 13.86
CA GLU A 83 -23.07 11.37 13.30
C GLU A 83 -22.43 10.36 14.25
N VAL A 84 -21.43 10.78 15.03
CA VAL A 84 -20.84 10.01 16.15
C VAL A 84 -21.86 9.78 17.27
N ALA A 85 -22.78 10.71 17.49
CA ALA A 85 -23.86 10.54 18.48
C ALA A 85 -24.97 9.55 18.05
N LYS A 86 -25.04 9.22 16.75
CA LYS A 86 -26.06 8.32 16.16
C LYS A 86 -25.49 6.99 15.64
N SER A 87 -24.17 6.83 15.63
CA SER A 87 -23.48 5.59 15.26
C SER A 87 -22.61 5.13 16.43
N ASP A 88 -22.41 3.82 16.61
CA ASP A 88 -21.52 3.27 17.65
C ASP A 88 -20.02 3.58 17.40
N MET A 89 -19.69 4.56 16.56
CA MET A 89 -18.33 4.93 16.17
C MET A 89 -17.84 6.15 16.96
N LEU A 90 -16.94 5.93 17.93
CA LEU A 90 -16.38 6.94 18.84
C LEU A 90 -15.29 7.85 18.22
N CYS A 91 -14.92 7.67 16.96
CA CYS A 91 -13.79 8.36 16.33
C CYS A 91 -14.23 9.59 15.52
N GLY A 92 -13.88 10.80 15.99
CA GLY A 92 -14.01 12.04 15.21
C GLY A 92 -12.73 12.32 14.42
N GLY A 93 -12.83 12.41 13.09
CA GLY A 93 -11.66 12.66 12.24
C GLY A 93 -12.01 12.99 10.78
N VAL A 94 -11.06 13.64 10.10
CA VAL A 94 -11.08 13.88 8.65
C VAL A 94 -10.06 12.96 8.00
N VAL A 95 -10.48 12.25 6.96
CA VAL A 95 -9.65 11.31 6.22
C VAL A 95 -9.83 11.59 4.72
N ASP A 96 -8.73 11.77 4.00
CA ASP A 96 -8.78 11.78 2.54
C ASP A 96 -8.26 10.44 2.02
N VAL A 97 -9.05 9.79 1.16
CA VAL A 97 -8.70 8.54 0.50
C VAL A 97 -8.53 8.78 -0.98
N TYR A 98 -7.35 8.48 -1.51
CA TYR A 98 -7.08 8.50 -2.93
C TYR A 98 -7.45 7.14 -3.53
N LEU A 99 -8.31 7.15 -4.54
CA LEU A 99 -8.66 6.00 -5.35
C LEU A 99 -7.93 6.08 -6.68
N GLU A 100 -7.09 5.08 -6.94
CA GLU A 100 -6.27 5.02 -8.14
C GLU A 100 -6.62 3.76 -8.94
N PRO A 101 -7.28 3.89 -10.12
CA PRO A 101 -7.53 2.75 -10.99
C PRO A 101 -6.22 2.32 -11.68
N LEU A 102 -5.87 1.05 -11.50
CA LEU A 102 -4.69 0.40 -12.06
C LEU A 102 -5.14 -0.64 -13.08
N PHE A 103 -4.77 -0.39 -14.32
CA PHE A 103 -5.16 -1.20 -15.46
C PHE A 103 -3.93 -1.92 -16.03
N PRO A 104 -4.06 -3.18 -16.48
CA PRO A 104 -2.94 -3.96 -16.99
C PRO A 104 -2.36 -3.39 -18.29
N GLU A 105 -3.08 -2.52 -18.99
CA GLU A 105 -2.61 -1.84 -20.20
C GLU A 105 -1.54 -0.78 -19.91
N ASN A 106 -1.45 -0.25 -18.69
CA ASN A 106 -0.41 0.72 -18.31
C ASN A 106 0.91 -0.03 -18.04
N ALA A 107 1.81 -0.02 -19.03
CA ALA A 107 3.05 -0.78 -18.97
C ALA A 107 3.98 -0.26 -17.86
N VAL A 108 4.10 1.07 -17.72
CA VAL A 108 4.93 1.70 -16.68
C VAL A 108 4.47 1.30 -15.28
N ALA A 109 3.17 1.32 -15.01
CA ALA A 109 2.61 0.88 -13.74
C ALA A 109 2.98 -0.59 -13.43
N ARG A 110 2.78 -1.48 -14.41
CA ARG A 110 3.11 -2.90 -14.25
C ARG A 110 4.59 -3.13 -13.97
N ASP A 111 5.47 -2.46 -14.70
CA ASP A 111 6.90 -2.61 -14.52
C ASP A 111 7.37 -2.08 -13.17
N ILE A 112 6.82 -0.97 -12.69
CA ILE A 112 7.07 -0.44 -11.35
C ILE A 112 6.64 -1.45 -10.27
N PHE A 113 5.42 -1.97 -10.32
CA PHE A 113 4.95 -2.93 -9.30
C PHE A 113 5.71 -4.27 -9.37
N LYS A 114 6.09 -4.71 -10.57
CA LYS A 114 6.97 -5.86 -10.76
C LYS A 114 8.35 -5.62 -10.14
N ARG A 115 8.94 -4.45 -10.36
CA ARG A 115 10.23 -4.08 -9.77
C ARG A 115 10.15 -4.00 -8.25
N ILE A 116 9.08 -3.41 -7.72
CA ILE A 116 8.79 -3.37 -6.28
C ILE A 116 8.77 -4.78 -5.68
N SER A 117 8.02 -5.69 -6.28
CA SER A 117 7.94 -7.07 -5.82
C SER A 117 9.33 -7.76 -5.87
N SER A 118 10.13 -7.54 -6.92
CA SER A 118 11.48 -8.12 -7.02
C SER A 118 12.39 -7.63 -5.88
N PHE A 119 12.53 -6.31 -5.70
CA PHE A 119 13.52 -5.79 -4.75
C PHE A 119 13.10 -6.02 -3.29
N ILE A 120 11.79 -6.08 -2.99
CA ILE A 120 11.29 -6.49 -1.67
C ILE A 120 11.78 -7.90 -1.32
N ASN A 121 11.68 -8.82 -2.28
CA ASN A 121 12.13 -10.21 -2.10
C ASN A 121 13.65 -10.33 -1.99
N GLU A 122 14.39 -9.42 -2.59
CA GLU A 122 15.85 -9.27 -2.45
C GLU A 122 16.27 -8.58 -1.13
N GLY A 123 15.31 -8.16 -0.28
CA GLY A 123 15.60 -7.47 0.97
C GLY A 123 16.02 -6.00 0.80
N ARG A 124 15.86 -5.44 -0.40
CA ARG A 124 16.19 -4.06 -0.74
C ARG A 124 15.04 -3.10 -0.44
N LYS A 125 15.36 -1.80 -0.40
CA LYS A 125 14.40 -0.74 -0.07
C LYS A 125 14.29 0.27 -1.21
N GLY A 126 13.18 0.99 -1.22
CA GLY A 126 12.93 2.08 -2.15
C GLY A 126 11.92 3.09 -1.62
N LEU A 127 11.58 4.03 -2.50
CA LEU A 127 10.61 5.09 -2.29
C LEU A 127 9.70 5.11 -3.51
N LEU A 128 8.41 4.90 -3.30
CA LEU A 128 7.40 5.07 -4.33
C LEU A 128 6.80 6.46 -4.17
N LEU A 129 6.71 7.17 -5.28
CA LEU A 129 6.06 8.46 -5.38
C LEU A 129 4.89 8.31 -6.34
N THR A 130 3.72 8.77 -5.91
CA THR A 130 2.49 8.76 -6.68
C THR A 130 1.94 10.17 -6.78
N LEU A 131 1.67 10.63 -8.00
CA LEU A 131 0.98 11.88 -8.22
C LEU A 131 -0.49 11.72 -7.84
N VAL A 132 -0.97 12.63 -7.00
CA VAL A 132 -2.31 12.64 -6.44
C VAL A 132 -3.04 13.85 -6.97
N SER A 133 -4.09 13.59 -7.74
CA SER A 133 -5.09 14.56 -8.18
C SER A 133 -6.35 13.83 -8.63
N ASP A 134 -7.49 14.52 -8.69
CA ASP A 134 -8.69 13.98 -9.31
C ASP A 134 -8.53 13.89 -10.83
N GLY A 135 -9.07 12.84 -11.43
CA GLY A 135 -9.19 12.71 -12.88
C GLY A 135 -7.92 12.25 -13.62
N ILE A 136 -6.87 11.82 -12.91
CA ILE A 136 -5.70 11.18 -13.53
C ILE A 136 -6.17 9.87 -14.15
N LYS A 137 -5.97 9.71 -15.44
CA LYS A 137 -6.42 8.51 -16.16
C LYS A 137 -5.53 7.31 -15.83
N SER A 138 -6.10 6.10 -15.85
CA SER A 138 -5.34 4.86 -15.65
C SER A 138 -4.29 4.61 -16.74
N GLU A 139 -4.46 5.17 -17.93
CA GLU A 139 -3.50 5.14 -19.04
C GLU A 139 -2.32 6.12 -18.87
N ASP A 140 -2.36 7.00 -17.86
CA ASP A 140 -1.29 7.97 -17.61
C ASP A 140 -0.04 7.27 -17.07
N GLU A 141 1.04 7.34 -17.82
CA GLU A 141 2.34 6.73 -17.49
C GLU A 141 3.28 7.69 -16.75
N THR A 142 2.84 8.93 -16.49
CA THR A 142 3.64 10.02 -15.89
C THR A 142 3.18 10.40 -14.49
N ASN A 143 2.59 9.45 -13.76
CA ASN A 143 2.01 9.65 -12.44
C ASN A 143 2.72 8.89 -11.32
N ARG A 144 3.79 8.12 -11.60
CA ARG A 144 4.53 7.36 -10.59
C ARG A 144 6.02 7.34 -10.86
N LEU A 145 6.79 7.47 -9.79
CA LEU A 145 8.24 7.37 -9.80
C LEU A 145 8.68 6.44 -8.66
N LEU A 146 9.41 5.39 -8.99
CA LEU A 146 10.14 4.56 -8.05
C LEU A 146 11.59 5.06 -7.97
N ILE A 147 12.11 5.21 -6.75
CA ILE A 147 13.52 5.46 -6.46
C ILE A 147 14.02 4.33 -5.57
N GLU A 148 15.04 3.61 -5.98
CA GLU A 148 15.67 2.55 -5.18
C GLU A 148 16.81 3.09 -4.32
N GLU A 149 17.24 2.30 -3.33
CA GLU A 149 18.32 2.71 -2.41
C GLU A 149 19.68 2.92 -3.08
N ASP A 150 19.91 2.33 -4.25
CA ASP A 150 21.10 2.55 -5.09
C ASP A 150 21.03 3.83 -5.94
N GLY A 151 19.90 4.56 -5.86
CA GLY A 151 19.63 5.78 -6.61
C GLY A 151 19.08 5.55 -8.02
N SER A 152 18.90 4.29 -8.46
CA SER A 152 18.21 4.00 -9.71
C SER A 152 16.74 4.40 -9.63
N THR A 153 16.19 4.81 -10.77
CA THR A 153 14.82 5.30 -10.87
C THR A 153 14.04 4.61 -11.97
N MET A 154 12.72 4.52 -11.80
CA MET A 154 11.80 3.98 -12.80
C MET A 154 10.48 4.75 -12.80
N GLY A 155 10.01 5.14 -13.98
CA GLY A 155 8.83 6.00 -14.16
C GLY A 155 9.14 7.49 -14.06
N GLU A 156 8.08 8.29 -14.07
CA GLU A 156 8.15 9.75 -14.03
C GLU A 156 6.91 10.32 -13.34
N ILE A 157 7.08 11.49 -12.72
CA ILE A 157 5.95 12.35 -12.32
C ILE A 157 6.07 13.64 -13.14
N ARG A 158 5.09 13.90 -14.01
CA ARG A 158 5.08 15.05 -14.96
C ARG A 158 5.29 16.43 -14.32
N THR A 159 5.02 16.56 -13.02
CA THR A 159 5.17 17.82 -12.27
C THR A 159 6.45 17.89 -11.43
N VAL A 160 7.28 16.86 -11.45
CA VAL A 160 8.53 16.78 -10.70
C VAL A 160 9.71 16.88 -11.67
N SER A 161 10.42 18.02 -11.62
CA SER A 161 11.66 18.22 -12.37
C SER A 161 12.79 17.31 -11.88
N GLU A 162 13.86 17.15 -12.67
CA GLU A 162 15.07 16.41 -12.27
C GLU A 162 15.68 16.92 -10.95
N GLU A 163 15.69 18.24 -10.73
CA GLU A 163 16.11 18.82 -9.45
C GLU A 163 15.18 18.41 -8.30
N GLY A 164 13.87 18.33 -8.59
CA GLY A 164 12.87 17.78 -7.67
C GLY A 164 13.16 16.32 -7.33
N LYS A 165 13.48 15.48 -8.32
CA LYS A 165 13.84 14.06 -8.13
C LYS A 165 15.05 13.91 -7.19
N GLN A 166 16.09 14.72 -7.37
CA GLN A 166 17.27 14.72 -6.49
C GLN A 166 16.91 15.13 -5.05
N LYS A 167 16.06 16.16 -4.89
CA LYS A 167 15.55 16.57 -3.58
C LYS A 167 14.69 15.46 -2.95
N LEU A 168 14.06 14.61 -3.74
CA LEU A 168 13.20 13.53 -3.26
C LEU A 168 13.99 12.30 -2.79
N ALA A 169 15.18 12.04 -3.36
CA ALA A 169 16.06 10.96 -2.93
C ALA A 169 16.43 11.04 -1.43
N LYS A 170 16.49 12.24 -0.84
CA LYS A 170 16.72 12.41 0.61
C LYS A 170 15.64 11.76 1.48
N TYR A 171 14.45 11.51 0.93
CA TYR A 171 13.33 10.87 1.62
C TYR A 171 13.41 9.34 1.62
N LEU A 172 14.42 8.70 1.03
CA LEU A 172 14.67 7.26 1.21
C LEU A 172 14.73 6.85 2.71
N LYS A 173 15.04 7.80 3.59
CA LYS A 173 15.12 7.60 5.05
C LYS A 173 13.79 7.80 5.80
N ILE A 174 12.70 8.25 5.17
CA ILE A 174 11.42 8.47 5.88
C ILE A 174 10.85 7.15 6.37
N LYS A 175 10.29 7.12 7.57
CA LYS A 175 9.70 5.90 8.14
C LYS A 175 8.21 5.76 7.86
N ALA A 176 7.54 6.86 7.58
CA ALA A 176 6.10 6.91 7.35
C ALA A 176 5.83 7.66 6.04
N PRO A 177 4.76 7.29 5.32
CA PRO A 177 4.36 7.97 4.11
C PRO A 177 3.85 9.39 4.41
N LYS A 178 3.93 10.26 3.40
CA LYS A 178 3.52 11.66 3.52
C LYS A 178 3.05 12.21 2.19
N LEU A 179 1.99 13.01 2.23
CA LEU A 179 1.56 13.85 1.12
C LEU A 179 2.35 15.17 1.10
N MET A 180 2.94 15.50 -0.06
CA MET A 180 3.65 16.75 -0.29
C MET A 180 2.91 17.59 -1.33
N GLU A 181 2.60 18.84 -0.98
CA GLU A 181 2.02 19.78 -1.92
C GLU A 181 3.08 20.27 -2.91
N ILE A 182 2.66 20.49 -4.16
CA ILE A 182 3.51 21.09 -5.20
C ILE A 182 3.21 22.59 -5.21
N GLU A 183 4.26 23.44 -5.12
CA GLU A 183 4.17 24.89 -4.87
C GLU A 183 3.24 25.70 -5.81
N LYS A 184 2.78 25.13 -6.94
CA LYS A 184 2.00 25.84 -7.97
C LYS A 184 0.80 25.06 -8.55
N GLY A 185 0.21 24.09 -7.85
CA GLY A 185 -0.88 23.29 -8.43
C GLY A 185 -1.92 22.72 -7.45
N LYS A 186 -3.00 22.18 -8.01
CA LYS A 186 -3.99 21.33 -7.29
C LYS A 186 -3.50 19.89 -7.10
N GLU A 187 -2.30 19.57 -7.59
CA GLU A 187 -1.70 18.25 -7.50
C GLU A 187 -0.78 18.15 -6.28
N SER A 188 -0.65 16.95 -5.74
CA SER A 188 0.25 16.63 -4.65
C SER A 188 1.02 15.36 -4.98
N VAL A 189 2.16 15.14 -4.34
CA VAL A 189 2.91 13.88 -4.47
C VAL A 189 2.79 13.12 -3.16
N PHE A 190 2.20 11.93 -3.22
CA PHE A 190 2.22 10.98 -2.12
C PHE A 190 3.52 10.20 -2.16
N VAL A 191 4.31 10.31 -1.11
CA VAL A 191 5.64 9.69 -1.02
C VAL A 191 5.61 8.63 0.05
N GLU A 192 5.91 7.39 -0.33
CA GLU A 192 5.79 6.23 0.54
C GLU A 192 7.03 5.32 0.50
N PRO A 193 7.58 4.95 1.67
CA PRO A 193 8.71 4.03 1.73
C PRO A 193 8.26 2.62 1.36
N VAL A 194 8.99 1.97 0.46
CA VAL A 194 8.79 0.57 0.09
C VAL A 194 9.90 -0.24 0.73
N ARG A 195 9.53 -1.23 1.55
CA ARG A 195 10.46 -1.97 2.41
C ARG A 195 10.15 -3.46 2.39
N PRO A 196 11.17 -4.31 2.62
CA PRO A 196 10.93 -5.73 2.84
C PRO A 196 10.16 -5.95 4.14
N TYR A 197 9.57 -7.13 4.25
CA TYR A 197 8.92 -7.60 5.48
C TYR A 197 9.90 -7.62 6.65
N ASP A 198 9.43 -7.23 7.83
CA ASP A 198 10.21 -7.41 9.06
C ASP A 198 10.36 -8.91 9.32
N ILE A 199 11.60 -9.35 9.53
CA ILE A 199 11.91 -10.77 9.73
C ILE A 199 11.91 -11.10 11.22
N LEU A 200 11.18 -12.14 11.61
CA LEU A 200 11.25 -12.75 12.94
C LEU A 200 11.96 -14.09 12.85
N TYR A 201 13.15 -14.16 13.43
CA TYR A 201 13.88 -15.41 13.60
C TYR A 201 13.46 -16.09 14.91
N LEU A 202 12.99 -17.33 14.83
CA LEU A 202 12.64 -18.17 15.97
C LEU A 202 13.69 -19.27 16.13
N PHE A 203 14.59 -19.10 17.09
CA PHE A 203 15.58 -20.10 17.44
C PHE A 203 14.96 -21.12 18.41
N GLY A 204 14.79 -22.36 17.93
CA GLY A 204 14.12 -23.45 18.61
C GLY A 204 12.72 -23.72 18.04
N ALA A 205 12.50 -24.91 17.51
CA ALA A 205 11.25 -25.38 16.91
C ALA A 205 10.36 -26.10 17.95
N GLY A 206 10.34 -25.62 19.19
CA GLY A 206 9.51 -26.16 20.26
C GLY A 206 8.00 -25.85 20.10
N HIS A 207 7.18 -26.36 21.02
CA HIS A 207 5.73 -26.13 21.04
C HIS A 207 5.34 -24.65 21.16
N VAL A 208 6.13 -23.84 21.85
CA VAL A 208 5.87 -22.39 21.95
C VAL A 208 6.03 -21.71 20.58
N SER A 209 7.10 -22.05 19.86
CA SER A 209 7.41 -21.45 18.56
C SER A 209 6.33 -21.68 17.51
N THR A 210 5.57 -22.79 17.57
CA THR A 210 4.48 -23.03 16.60
C THR A 210 3.36 -21.99 16.71
N PHE A 211 3.02 -21.57 17.93
CA PHE A 211 2.03 -20.51 18.14
C PHE A 211 2.60 -19.13 17.83
N VAL A 212 3.85 -18.88 18.26
CA VAL A 212 4.52 -17.60 17.98
C VAL A 212 4.65 -17.39 16.48
N ALA A 213 5.06 -18.41 15.72
CA ALA A 213 5.16 -18.35 14.26
C ALA A 213 3.81 -18.01 13.61
N SER A 214 2.73 -18.65 14.06
CA SER A 214 1.39 -18.41 13.54
C SER A 214 0.91 -16.98 13.81
N LEU A 215 1.12 -16.48 15.03
CA LEU A 215 0.74 -15.11 15.41
C LEU A 215 1.61 -14.06 14.72
N ALA A 216 2.91 -14.30 14.63
CA ALA A 216 3.86 -13.40 13.97
C ALA A 216 3.56 -13.27 12.47
N SER A 217 3.31 -14.40 11.80
CA SER A 217 2.85 -14.43 10.41
C SER A 217 1.54 -13.64 10.23
N MET A 218 0.57 -13.82 11.15
CA MET A 218 -0.71 -13.09 11.11
C MET A 218 -0.53 -11.56 11.20
N VAL A 219 0.41 -11.07 12.02
CA VAL A 219 0.65 -9.61 12.15
C VAL A 219 1.60 -9.06 11.09
N GLY A 220 2.16 -9.90 10.22
CA GLY A 220 2.90 -9.51 9.01
C GLY A 220 4.42 -9.62 9.10
N PHE A 221 4.95 -10.38 10.06
CA PHE A 221 6.36 -10.76 10.02
C PHE A 221 6.61 -11.86 9.00
N ARG A 222 7.76 -11.79 8.32
CA ARG A 222 8.36 -12.94 7.66
C ARG A 222 9.00 -13.82 8.73
N VAL A 223 8.49 -15.02 8.95
CA VAL A 223 8.91 -15.90 10.05
C VAL A 223 9.86 -16.97 9.54
N ILE A 224 11.04 -17.05 10.17
CA ILE A 224 12.07 -18.05 9.90
C ILE A 224 12.30 -18.86 11.17
N VAL A 225 12.12 -20.19 11.08
CA VAL A 225 12.25 -21.10 12.23
C VAL A 225 13.53 -21.91 12.10
N ILE A 226 14.40 -21.82 13.10
CA ILE A 226 15.72 -22.45 13.09
C ILE A 226 15.80 -23.47 14.22
N ASP A 227 16.00 -24.74 13.88
CA ASP A 227 16.29 -25.83 14.82
C ASP A 227 17.12 -26.89 14.09
N ASP A 228 18.05 -27.53 14.79
CA ASP A 228 18.92 -28.58 14.24
C ASP A 228 18.17 -29.91 14.08
N ARG A 229 17.05 -30.09 14.77
CA ARG A 229 16.23 -31.30 14.71
C ARG A 229 15.16 -31.19 13.61
N LYS A 230 15.36 -31.91 12.51
CA LYS A 230 14.49 -31.89 11.32
C LYS A 230 13.05 -32.33 11.61
N GLU A 231 12.87 -33.24 12.55
CA GLU A 231 11.56 -33.69 13.02
C GLU A 231 10.77 -32.58 13.75
N PHE A 232 11.47 -31.53 14.20
CA PHE A 232 10.84 -30.34 14.78
C PHE A 232 10.69 -29.20 13.75
N ALA A 233 11.75 -28.83 13.03
CA ALA A 233 11.72 -27.74 12.04
C ALA A 233 11.24 -28.23 10.67
N ASN A 234 9.92 -28.37 10.50
CA ASN A 234 9.31 -28.77 9.23
C ASN A 234 7.97 -28.06 8.97
N LYS A 235 7.54 -28.09 7.70
CA LYS A 235 6.31 -27.42 7.24
C LYS A 235 5.02 -28.03 7.78
N GLU A 236 5.03 -29.28 8.24
CA GLU A 236 3.84 -29.88 8.89
C GLU A 236 3.55 -29.18 10.22
N ARG A 237 4.59 -28.91 11.01
CA ARG A 237 4.47 -28.21 12.31
C ARG A 237 4.41 -26.68 12.16
N PHE A 238 5.03 -26.12 11.12
CA PHE A 238 5.16 -24.69 10.88
C PHE A 238 4.60 -24.27 9.51
N ASN A 239 3.34 -24.60 9.24
CA ASN A 239 2.68 -24.33 7.96
C ASN A 239 2.44 -22.83 7.65
N LYS A 240 2.64 -21.94 8.64
CA LYS A 240 2.56 -20.48 8.50
C LYS A 240 3.92 -19.78 8.50
N ALA A 241 5.02 -20.51 8.72
CA ALA A 241 6.36 -19.94 8.63
C ALA A 241 6.84 -19.92 7.17
N ASP A 242 7.52 -18.84 6.79
CA ASP A 242 8.05 -18.62 5.45
C ASP A 242 9.23 -19.56 5.18
N GLU A 243 10.12 -19.72 6.17
CA GLU A 243 11.28 -20.61 6.13
C GLU A 243 11.27 -21.56 7.33
#